data_AF-A0A059KNG2-F1
#
_entry.id   AF-A0A059KNG2-F1
#
_cell.length_a   1.000
_cell.length_b   1.000
_cell.length_c   1.000
_cell.angle_alpha   90.00
_cell.angle_beta   90.00
_cell.angle_gamma   90.00
#
_symmetry.space_group_name_H-M   'P 1'
#
loop_
_entity.id
_entity.type
_entity.pdbx_description
1 polymer ?
#
loop_
_entity_poly.entity_id
_entity_poly.type
_entity_poly.pdbx_seq_one_letter_code
_entity_poly.pdbx_strand_id
1 'polypeptide(L)'
;MSRRIYNLLLYHAQQHAKDCDEYTLPLAQVVGNVSSSENTEAIKKRLREMASTTIEWNSSTTDDLADQEWNIASLLAAKITPARKGRPMMLTWSYAPSVRRELIEPKQYTRLLLQLTSRMTLYSAAVLLEIGFQYLSSPGQLTMRQPVDWWAAVLRGQPLSRPVDYRFFKRDTLTPGLREVNEVQSEFELDLIEHRNGRKVVELQFKVIRRCADAAAEHASSVDNLADNGTPDATDMLSKPLNLELLESLMSLGLNEHDADLLVSRHDNDRVTRAVAYVKSKLAAKSPIDSPAAYLQHVIKHGYADSPAVSAQTEQVEADGQPDVSEAARQVVSQVESEERRRRHERQLIDEVRAGFEACPEQEQSLRIHAFGQTLRAPRERQTWNSLGLASRPLSARFFWWMATQDPRWEESQTPEA
;
A
#
# COMPACT_ATOMS: atom_id res chain seq x y z
N MET A 1 10.22 -3.36 -20.09
CA MET A 1 10.03 -1.91 -20.35
C MET A 1 8.57 -1.54 -20.63
N SER A 2 7.86 -2.11 -21.62
CA SER A 2 6.42 -1.81 -21.83
C SER A 2 5.57 -2.09 -20.58
N ARG A 3 5.89 -3.16 -19.83
CA ARG A 3 5.32 -3.46 -18.51
C ARG A 3 5.55 -2.36 -17.45
N ARG A 4 6.69 -1.67 -17.46
CA ARG A 4 6.94 -0.56 -16.52
C ARG A 4 6.07 0.64 -16.83
N ILE A 5 5.93 0.98 -18.12
CA ILE A 5 5.00 2.03 -18.56
C ILE A 5 3.58 1.66 -18.13
N TYR A 6 3.14 0.43 -18.43
CA TYR A 6 1.82 -0.06 -18.01
C TYR A 6 1.61 0.05 -16.50
N ASN A 7 2.55 -0.41 -15.69
CA ASN A 7 2.46 -0.36 -14.22
C ASN A 7 2.44 1.08 -13.70
N LEU A 8 3.23 1.98 -14.28
CA LEU A 8 3.22 3.42 -13.94
C LEU A 8 1.85 4.04 -14.24
N LEU A 9 1.30 3.77 -15.44
CA LEU A 9 -0.02 4.25 -15.83
C LEU A 9 -1.11 3.67 -14.92
N LEU A 10 -1.01 2.39 -14.57
CA LEU A 10 -1.95 1.72 -13.68
C LEU A 10 -1.88 2.28 -12.26
N TYR A 11 -0.68 2.48 -11.74
CA TYR A 11 -0.45 3.09 -10.44
C TYR A 11 -1.06 4.49 -10.37
N HIS A 12 -0.84 5.31 -11.40
CA HIS A 12 -1.44 6.64 -11.46
C HIS A 12 -2.97 6.55 -11.57
N ALA A 13 -3.51 5.63 -12.37
CA ALA A 13 -4.95 5.41 -12.47
C ALA A 13 -5.60 5.03 -11.13
N GLN A 14 -4.92 4.24 -10.30
CA GLN A 14 -5.38 3.84 -8.96
C GLN A 14 -5.37 4.99 -7.94
N GLN A 15 -4.55 6.03 -8.15
CA GLN A 15 -4.51 7.20 -7.28
C GLN A 15 -5.61 8.24 -7.57
N HIS A 16 -6.16 8.23 -8.79
CA HIS A 16 -7.25 9.14 -9.19
C HIS A 16 -8.62 8.51 -8.89
N ALA A 17 -9.62 9.36 -8.63
CA ALA A 17 -10.95 8.93 -8.18
C ALA A 17 -11.60 7.86 -9.10
N LYS A 18 -12.33 6.93 -8.47
CA LYS A 18 -12.81 5.64 -8.98
C LYS A 18 -13.65 5.66 -10.26
N ASP A 19 -14.16 6.83 -10.67
CA ASP A 19 -15.13 6.98 -11.76
C ASP A 19 -14.56 7.65 -13.03
N CYS A 20 -13.25 7.79 -13.15
CA CYS A 20 -12.65 8.35 -14.36
C CYS A 20 -12.60 7.31 -15.50
N ASP A 21 -13.19 7.64 -16.65
CA ASP A 21 -13.10 6.84 -17.88
C ASP A 21 -11.76 7.05 -18.61
N GLU A 22 -11.14 8.22 -18.44
CA GLU A 22 -9.85 8.58 -19.01
C GLU A 22 -8.91 9.15 -17.93
N TYR A 23 -7.66 8.71 -17.96
CA TYR A 23 -6.58 9.19 -17.09
C TYR A 23 -5.58 10.00 -17.89
N THR A 24 -4.98 11.01 -17.28
CA THR A 24 -4.06 11.92 -17.98
C THR A 24 -2.80 12.18 -17.16
N LEU A 25 -1.65 12.22 -17.83
CA LEU A 25 -0.33 12.48 -17.25
C LEU A 25 0.54 13.27 -18.25
N PRO A 26 1.32 14.28 -17.82
CA PRO A 26 2.32 14.91 -18.68
C PRO A 26 3.31 13.89 -19.24
N LEU A 27 3.56 13.89 -20.55
CA LEU A 27 4.44 12.88 -21.17
C LEU A 27 5.87 12.98 -20.61
N ALA A 28 6.32 14.18 -20.23
CA ALA A 28 7.61 14.39 -19.59
C ALA A 28 7.77 13.61 -18.27
N GLN A 29 6.69 13.46 -17.49
CA GLN A 29 6.70 12.65 -16.27
C GLN A 29 6.76 11.15 -16.57
N VAL A 30 6.16 10.70 -17.68
CA VAL A 30 6.27 9.30 -18.12
C VAL A 30 7.70 8.98 -18.52
N VAL A 31 8.33 9.85 -19.33
CA VAL A 31 9.73 9.69 -19.78
C VAL A 31 10.67 9.64 -18.57
N GLY A 32 10.53 10.60 -17.64
CA GLY A 32 11.39 10.71 -16.46
C GLY A 32 11.37 9.48 -15.54
N ASN A 33 10.22 8.79 -15.42
CA ASN A 33 10.07 7.64 -14.52
C ASN A 33 10.45 6.29 -15.17
N VAL A 34 10.59 6.22 -16.50
CA VAL A 34 10.80 4.95 -17.23
C VAL A 34 12.26 4.78 -17.63
N SER A 35 12.90 5.82 -18.18
CA SER A 35 14.36 5.91 -18.40
C SER A 35 14.77 7.26 -19.02
N SER A 36 15.98 7.74 -18.71
CA SER A 36 16.54 9.02 -19.21
C SER A 36 16.84 9.05 -20.73
N SER A 37 16.88 7.88 -21.42
CA SER A 37 17.30 7.77 -22.83
C SER A 37 16.16 7.51 -23.83
N GLU A 38 14.90 7.39 -23.40
CA GLU A 38 13.80 7.08 -24.32
C GLU A 38 13.20 8.35 -24.97
N ASN A 39 13.20 8.35 -26.31
CA ASN A 39 12.55 9.39 -27.11
C ASN A 39 11.04 9.14 -27.23
N THR A 40 10.27 10.21 -27.52
CA THR A 40 8.81 10.17 -27.74
C THR A 40 8.36 9.08 -28.72
N GLU A 41 9.16 8.79 -29.76
CA GLU A 41 8.86 7.74 -30.75
C GLU A 41 8.96 6.32 -30.16
N ALA A 42 9.86 6.08 -29.22
CA ALA A 42 9.95 4.79 -28.52
C ALA A 42 8.70 4.55 -27.66
N ILE A 43 8.22 5.58 -26.95
CA ILE A 43 6.99 5.49 -26.17
C ILE A 43 5.78 5.25 -27.07
N LYS A 44 5.66 5.96 -28.20
CA LYS A 44 4.59 5.69 -29.18
C LYS A 44 4.60 4.25 -29.68
N LYS A 45 5.78 3.69 -29.96
CA LYS A 45 5.92 2.28 -30.37
C LYS A 45 5.42 1.34 -29.26
N ARG A 46 5.83 1.56 -28.01
CA ARG A 46 5.40 0.75 -26.86
C ARG A 46 3.89 0.86 -26.58
N LEU A 47 3.33 2.07 -26.67
CA LEU A 47 1.88 2.30 -26.54
C LEU A 47 1.11 1.55 -27.63
N ARG A 48 1.64 1.51 -28.86
CA ARG A 48 1.04 0.74 -29.97
C ARG A 48 1.08 -0.77 -29.69
N GLU A 49 2.21 -1.29 -29.20
CA GLU A 49 2.34 -2.70 -28.81
C GLU A 49 1.32 -3.06 -27.71
N MET A 50 1.19 -2.22 -26.69
CA MET A 50 0.21 -2.41 -25.62
C MET A 50 -1.23 -2.34 -26.15
N ALA A 51 -1.57 -1.36 -26.98
CA ALA A 51 -2.90 -1.25 -27.58
C ALA A 51 -3.26 -2.45 -28.48
N SER A 52 -2.27 -3.09 -29.12
CA SER A 52 -2.45 -4.30 -29.91
C SER A 52 -2.47 -5.60 -29.10
N THR A 53 -2.16 -5.54 -27.80
CA THR A 53 -2.16 -6.72 -26.93
C THR A 53 -3.58 -6.99 -26.46
N THR A 54 -4.13 -8.14 -26.83
CA THR A 54 -5.44 -8.62 -26.38
C THR A 54 -5.28 -9.51 -25.15
N ILE A 55 -6.17 -9.31 -24.18
CA ILE A 55 -6.31 -10.11 -22.97
C ILE A 55 -7.61 -10.89 -23.14
N GLU A 56 -7.53 -12.21 -22.95
CA GLU A 56 -8.67 -13.11 -22.96
C GLU A 56 -8.78 -13.75 -21.57
N TRP A 57 -9.98 -13.75 -21.00
CA TRP A 57 -10.26 -14.42 -19.74
C TRP A 57 -11.68 -14.95 -19.74
N ASN A 58 -11.91 -15.95 -18.90
CA ASN A 58 -13.23 -16.49 -18.67
C ASN A 58 -13.68 -16.07 -17.27
N SER A 59 -14.82 -15.38 -17.15
CA SER A 59 -15.44 -15.11 -15.85
C SER A 59 -16.48 -16.19 -15.57
N SER A 60 -16.35 -16.87 -14.44
CA SER A 60 -17.42 -17.69 -13.88
C SER A 60 -17.80 -17.13 -12.50
N THR A 61 -19.09 -16.93 -12.29
CA THR A 61 -19.63 -16.62 -10.95
C THR A 61 -20.03 -17.90 -10.21
N THR A 62 -20.09 -19.02 -10.92
CA THR A 62 -20.57 -20.34 -10.47
C THR A 62 -19.65 -21.43 -11.01
N ASP A 63 -19.55 -22.58 -10.33
CA ASP A 63 -18.71 -23.74 -10.71
C ASP A 63 -19.25 -24.52 -11.95
N ASP A 64 -20.36 -24.06 -12.54
CA ASP A 64 -20.97 -24.65 -13.73
C ASP A 64 -20.31 -24.16 -15.02
N LEU A 65 -19.82 -25.10 -15.82
CA LEU A 65 -19.19 -24.86 -17.12
C LEU A 65 -20.12 -24.18 -18.15
N ALA A 66 -21.43 -24.18 -17.92
CA ALA A 66 -22.43 -23.58 -18.81
C ALA A 66 -22.54 -22.05 -18.64
N ASP A 67 -22.13 -21.51 -17.49
CA ASP A 67 -22.21 -20.08 -17.17
C ASP A 67 -20.86 -19.36 -17.33
N GLN A 68 -19.92 -19.97 -18.06
CA GLN A 68 -18.59 -19.41 -18.30
C GLN A 68 -18.65 -18.35 -19.41
N GLU A 69 -18.48 -17.09 -19.05
CA GLU A 69 -18.45 -15.97 -20.00
C GLU A 69 -17.04 -15.80 -20.57
N TRP A 70 -16.87 -15.99 -21.88
CA TRP A 70 -15.62 -15.69 -22.59
C TRP A 70 -15.54 -14.19 -22.88
N ASN A 71 -14.50 -13.55 -22.35
CA ASN A 71 -14.28 -12.12 -22.47
C ASN A 71 -12.95 -11.82 -23.17
N ILE A 72 -12.95 -10.76 -23.98
CA ILE A 72 -11.75 -10.23 -24.65
C ILE A 72 -11.68 -8.72 -24.49
N ALA A 73 -10.49 -8.19 -24.22
CA ALA A 73 -10.23 -6.76 -24.14
C ALA A 73 -8.82 -6.40 -24.62
N SER A 74 -8.62 -5.19 -25.12
CA SER A 74 -7.27 -4.65 -25.31
C SER A 74 -6.68 -4.18 -23.97
N LEU A 75 -5.36 -4.27 -23.84
CA LEU A 75 -4.65 -3.92 -22.60
C LEU A 75 -4.84 -2.44 -22.20
N LEU A 76 -4.86 -1.52 -23.17
CA LEU A 76 -5.19 -0.10 -22.98
C LEU A 76 -5.55 0.58 -24.30
N ALA A 77 -6.21 1.73 -24.21
CA ALA A 77 -6.26 2.73 -25.26
C ALA A 77 -5.46 3.96 -24.84
N ALA A 78 -4.72 4.58 -25.75
CA ALA A 78 -3.91 5.77 -25.45
C ALA A 78 -3.93 6.80 -26.59
N LYS A 79 -3.91 8.08 -26.23
CA LYS A 79 -3.75 9.24 -27.12
C LYS A 79 -2.70 10.19 -26.55
N ILE A 80 -1.85 10.74 -27.42
CA ILE A 80 -0.90 11.80 -27.05
C ILE A 80 -1.41 13.11 -27.63
N THR A 81 -1.71 14.07 -26.76
CA THR A 81 -2.11 15.42 -27.16
C THR A 81 -0.84 16.28 -27.27
N PRO A 82 -0.56 16.88 -28.45
CA PRO A 82 0.64 17.69 -28.64
C PRO A 82 0.60 18.94 -27.76
N ALA A 83 1.79 19.47 -27.44
CA ALA A 83 1.91 20.71 -26.68
C ALA A 83 1.17 21.86 -27.38
N ARG A 84 0.40 22.63 -26.62
CA ARG A 84 -0.30 23.85 -27.08
C ARG A 84 0.18 25.03 -26.24
N LYS A 85 -0.03 26.28 -26.69
CA LYS A 85 0.39 27.49 -25.96
C LYS A 85 0.01 27.39 -24.46
N GLY A 86 1.01 27.22 -23.59
CA GLY A 86 0.86 27.10 -22.14
C GLY A 86 0.49 25.73 -21.57
N ARG A 87 0.35 24.66 -22.38
CA ARG A 87 0.08 23.29 -21.90
C ARG A 87 1.14 22.30 -22.40
N PRO A 88 1.74 21.50 -21.51
CA PRO A 88 2.72 20.48 -21.91
C PRO A 88 2.05 19.39 -22.75
N MET A 89 2.86 18.59 -23.43
CA MET A 89 2.39 17.40 -24.14
C MET A 89 1.81 16.40 -23.13
N MET A 90 0.57 15.96 -23.36
CA MET A 90 -0.17 15.11 -22.42
C MET A 90 -0.39 13.71 -23.00
N LEU A 91 -0.15 12.68 -22.20
CA LEU A 91 -0.60 11.32 -22.45
C LEU A 91 -1.94 11.12 -21.76
N THR A 92 -2.95 10.71 -22.52
CA THR A 92 -4.25 10.29 -21.98
C THR A 92 -4.47 8.82 -22.32
N TRP A 93 -4.91 8.02 -21.35
CA TRP A 93 -5.18 6.59 -21.54
C TRP A 93 -6.47 6.14 -20.85
N SER A 94 -7.00 5.01 -21.29
CA SER A 94 -8.16 4.36 -20.68
C SER A 94 -8.02 2.83 -20.72
N TYR A 95 -8.70 2.16 -19.79
CA TYR A 95 -8.80 0.71 -19.73
C TYR A 95 -10.17 0.27 -20.24
N ALA A 96 -10.25 -0.93 -20.82
CA ALA A 96 -11.52 -1.48 -21.25
C ALA A 96 -12.48 -1.62 -20.04
N PRO A 97 -13.76 -1.23 -20.14
CA PRO A 97 -14.69 -1.21 -19.01
C PRO A 97 -14.80 -2.54 -18.26
N SER A 98 -14.65 -3.66 -18.97
CA SER A 98 -14.74 -5.03 -18.45
C SER A 98 -13.62 -5.38 -17.46
N VAL A 99 -12.37 -4.99 -17.74
CA VAL A 99 -11.23 -5.23 -16.83
C VAL A 99 -10.96 -4.05 -15.90
N ARG A 100 -11.51 -2.88 -16.20
CA ARG A 100 -11.22 -1.63 -15.51
C ARG A 100 -11.44 -1.74 -14.00
N ARG A 101 -12.56 -2.32 -13.56
CA ARG A 101 -12.89 -2.44 -12.13
C ARG A 101 -11.83 -3.25 -11.38
N GLU A 102 -11.44 -4.40 -11.94
CA GLU A 102 -10.45 -5.28 -11.34
C GLU A 102 -9.02 -4.70 -11.36
N LEU A 103 -8.71 -3.86 -12.35
CA LEU A 103 -7.43 -3.17 -12.46
C LEU A 103 -7.31 -1.93 -11.55
N ILE A 104 -8.38 -1.15 -11.40
CA ILE A 104 -8.42 0.06 -10.55
C ILE A 104 -8.61 -0.29 -9.08
N GLU A 105 -9.36 -1.36 -8.79
CA GLU A 105 -9.51 -1.91 -7.45
C GLU A 105 -8.71 -3.23 -7.35
N PRO A 106 -7.36 -3.14 -7.43
CA PRO A 106 -6.54 -4.32 -7.21
C PRO A 106 -6.80 -4.82 -5.78
N LYS A 107 -6.93 -6.13 -5.63
CA LYS A 107 -6.70 -6.76 -4.32
C LYS A 107 -5.30 -6.32 -3.82
N GLN A 108 -5.12 -6.15 -2.51
CA GLN A 108 -3.87 -5.61 -1.93
C GLN A 108 -2.59 -6.30 -2.46
N TYR A 109 -2.68 -7.60 -2.70
CA TYR A 109 -1.65 -8.41 -3.35
C TYR A 109 -1.18 -7.87 -4.71
N THR A 110 -2.10 -7.46 -5.58
CA THR A 110 -1.78 -6.92 -6.91
C THR A 110 -1.08 -5.56 -6.79
N ARG A 111 -1.42 -4.74 -5.79
CA ARG A 111 -0.75 -3.45 -5.54
C ARG A 111 0.69 -3.63 -5.04
N LEU A 112 0.91 -4.53 -4.09
CA LEU A 112 2.25 -4.89 -3.59
C LEU A 112 3.12 -5.46 -4.73
N LEU A 113 2.55 -6.36 -5.53
CA LEU A 113 3.23 -6.97 -6.66
C LEU A 113 3.65 -5.94 -7.71
N LEU A 114 2.79 -4.95 -8.00
CA LEU A 114 3.12 -3.85 -8.91
C LEU A 114 4.27 -2.97 -8.37
N GLN A 115 4.28 -2.69 -7.07
CA GLN A 115 5.35 -1.93 -6.43
C GLN A 115 6.68 -2.68 -6.43
N LEU A 116 6.71 -3.95 -6.02
CA LEU A 116 7.92 -4.77 -6.04
C LEU A 116 8.43 -4.99 -7.48
N THR A 117 7.53 -5.23 -8.43
CA THR A 117 7.88 -5.33 -9.86
C THR A 117 8.48 -4.04 -10.41
N SER A 118 8.06 -2.87 -9.91
CA SER A 118 8.62 -1.58 -10.33
C SER A 118 10.08 -1.36 -9.90
N ARG A 119 10.52 -2.03 -8.81
CA ARG A 119 11.92 -2.00 -8.34
C ARG A 119 12.84 -2.89 -9.17
N MET A 120 12.29 -3.87 -9.88
CA MET A 120 13.06 -4.82 -10.67
C MET A 120 13.64 -4.17 -11.93
N THR A 121 14.96 -4.29 -12.09
CA THR A 121 15.74 -3.86 -13.24
C THR A 121 15.64 -4.84 -14.41
N LEU A 122 15.58 -6.15 -14.17
CA LEU A 122 15.44 -7.18 -15.19
C LEU A 122 13.99 -7.62 -15.41
N TYR A 123 13.64 -7.89 -16.66
CA TYR A 123 12.32 -8.47 -16.98
C TYR A 123 12.18 -9.89 -16.43
N SER A 124 13.23 -10.71 -16.50
CA SER A 124 13.19 -12.07 -15.95
C SER A 124 12.99 -12.05 -14.44
N ALA A 125 13.57 -11.10 -13.71
CA ALA A 125 13.34 -10.93 -12.27
C ALA A 125 11.89 -10.58 -11.96
N ALA A 126 11.30 -9.62 -12.68
CA ALA A 126 9.89 -9.27 -12.53
C ALA A 126 8.95 -10.48 -12.71
N VAL A 127 9.18 -11.30 -13.75
CA VAL A 127 8.36 -12.50 -13.99
C VAL A 127 8.60 -13.57 -12.92
N LEU A 128 9.85 -13.78 -12.50
CA LEU A 128 10.18 -14.74 -11.45
C LEU A 128 9.58 -14.34 -10.10
N LEU A 129 9.56 -13.05 -9.76
CA LEU A 129 8.90 -12.53 -8.57
C LEU A 129 7.42 -12.92 -8.53
N GLU A 130 6.72 -12.70 -9.65
CA GLU A 130 5.30 -13.03 -9.78
C GLU A 130 5.03 -14.52 -9.62
N ILE A 131 5.87 -15.34 -10.25
CA ILE A 131 5.83 -16.80 -10.10
C ILE A 131 6.06 -17.18 -8.63
N GLY A 132 7.03 -16.56 -7.97
CA GLY A 132 7.34 -16.84 -6.58
C GLY A 132 6.15 -16.60 -5.66
N PHE A 133 5.50 -15.44 -5.78
CA PHE A 133 4.29 -15.15 -5.02
C PHE A 133 3.11 -16.06 -5.38
N GLN A 134 2.92 -16.38 -6.67
CA GLN A 134 1.86 -17.29 -7.11
C GLN A 134 1.99 -18.68 -6.49
N TYR A 135 3.22 -19.18 -6.31
CA TYR A 135 3.48 -20.51 -5.76
C TYR A 135 3.84 -20.50 -4.27
N LEU A 136 3.86 -19.32 -3.62
CA LEU A 136 4.17 -19.17 -2.19
C LEU A 136 3.15 -19.86 -1.29
N SER A 137 1.87 -19.85 -1.70
CA SER A 137 0.74 -20.50 -1.02
C SER A 137 0.44 -21.90 -1.57
N SER A 138 1.20 -22.37 -2.57
CA SER A 138 1.02 -23.71 -3.13
C SER A 138 1.49 -24.77 -2.14
N PRO A 139 0.75 -25.87 -1.93
CA PRO A 139 1.10 -26.91 -0.94
C PRO A 139 2.44 -27.60 -1.21
N GLY A 140 2.96 -27.52 -2.45
CA GLY A 140 4.28 -28.04 -2.80
C GLY A 140 5.37 -26.99 -2.96
N GLN A 141 5.03 -25.69 -2.94
CA GLN A 141 5.94 -24.56 -3.18
C GLN A 141 6.85 -24.77 -4.41
N LEU A 142 6.32 -25.48 -5.39
CA LEU A 142 7.02 -25.92 -6.59
C LEU A 142 6.18 -25.49 -7.78
N THR A 143 6.84 -24.82 -8.70
CA THR A 143 6.26 -24.51 -10.01
C THR A 143 6.04 -25.79 -10.82
N MET A 144 5.26 -25.70 -11.90
CA MET A 144 5.18 -26.78 -12.88
C MET A 144 6.54 -27.06 -13.54
N ARG A 145 6.81 -28.34 -13.86
CA ARG A 145 7.97 -28.73 -14.66
C ARG A 145 7.71 -28.42 -16.12
N GLN A 146 8.61 -27.68 -16.75
CA GLN A 146 8.46 -27.29 -18.15
C GLN A 146 9.81 -27.33 -18.89
N PRO A 147 9.81 -27.53 -20.21
CA PRO A 147 11.02 -27.51 -21.03
C PRO A 147 11.79 -26.19 -20.90
N VAL A 148 13.11 -26.24 -21.08
CA VAL A 148 13.98 -25.05 -21.07
C VAL A 148 13.50 -23.97 -22.04
N ASP A 149 13.07 -24.36 -23.25
CA ASP A 149 12.59 -23.42 -24.26
C ASP A 149 11.29 -22.73 -23.82
N TRP A 150 10.40 -23.45 -23.13
CA TRP A 150 9.18 -22.85 -22.60
C TRP A 150 9.51 -21.75 -21.58
N TRP A 151 10.39 -22.05 -20.62
CA TRP A 151 10.85 -21.07 -19.64
C TRP A 151 11.60 -19.90 -20.27
N ALA A 152 12.38 -20.15 -21.32
CA ALA A 152 13.08 -19.09 -22.03
C ALA A 152 12.11 -18.17 -22.79
N ALA A 153 11.02 -18.68 -23.35
CA ALA A 153 9.97 -17.84 -23.94
C ALA A 153 9.29 -16.97 -22.87
N VAL A 154 8.92 -17.57 -21.74
CA VAL A 154 8.23 -16.89 -20.63
C VAL A 154 9.11 -15.81 -20.00
N LEU A 155 10.33 -16.15 -19.59
CA LEU A 155 11.25 -15.24 -18.91
C LEU A 155 11.86 -14.18 -19.82
N ARG A 156 11.73 -14.31 -21.15
CA ARG A 156 12.08 -13.27 -22.12
C ARG A 156 10.88 -12.48 -22.63
N GLY A 157 9.65 -12.96 -22.38
CA GLY A 157 8.41 -12.32 -22.80
C GLY A 157 8.21 -12.30 -24.31
N GLN A 158 8.83 -13.22 -25.05
CA GLN A 158 8.75 -13.29 -26.51
C GLN A 158 8.76 -14.74 -26.99
N PRO A 159 8.01 -15.07 -28.05
CA PRO A 159 8.03 -16.40 -28.64
C PRO A 159 9.43 -16.69 -29.20
N LEU A 160 9.92 -17.91 -28.98
CA LEU A 160 11.21 -18.35 -29.49
C LEU A 160 11.08 -18.79 -30.95
N SER A 161 11.96 -18.28 -31.81
CA SER A 161 12.08 -18.74 -33.20
C SER A 161 12.98 -19.96 -33.36
N ARG A 162 13.85 -20.22 -32.38
CA ARG A 162 14.80 -21.34 -32.34
C ARG A 162 15.00 -21.81 -30.91
N PRO A 163 15.33 -23.11 -30.70
CA PRO A 163 15.65 -23.63 -29.38
C PRO A 163 16.86 -22.91 -28.77
N VAL A 164 16.82 -22.71 -27.46
CA VAL A 164 17.79 -21.91 -26.74
C VAL A 164 18.84 -22.82 -26.12
N ASP A 165 20.11 -22.42 -26.25
CA ASP A 165 21.18 -23.07 -25.51
C ASP A 165 21.08 -22.73 -24.02
N TYR A 166 20.86 -23.76 -23.21
CA TYR A 166 20.69 -23.66 -21.77
C TYR A 166 21.84 -22.92 -21.08
N ARG A 167 23.09 -23.07 -21.53
CA ARG A 167 24.25 -22.45 -20.88
C ARG A 167 24.16 -20.92 -20.94
N PHE A 168 23.80 -20.38 -22.11
CA PHE A 168 23.65 -18.94 -22.30
C PHE A 168 22.38 -18.43 -21.63
N PHE A 169 21.28 -19.18 -21.72
CA PHE A 169 20.05 -18.83 -21.02
C PHE A 169 20.24 -18.74 -19.50
N LYS A 170 20.97 -19.69 -18.92
CA LYS A 170 21.28 -19.69 -17.50
C LYS A 170 22.10 -18.46 -17.10
N ARG A 171 23.18 -18.20 -17.81
CA ARG A 171 24.10 -17.07 -17.54
C ARG A 171 23.43 -15.72 -17.70
N ASP A 172 22.66 -15.53 -18.77
CA ASP A 172 22.21 -14.21 -19.21
C ASP A 172 20.79 -13.87 -18.72
N THR A 173 19.98 -14.85 -18.32
CA THR A 173 18.57 -14.63 -17.96
C THR A 173 18.19 -15.22 -16.60
N LEU A 174 18.49 -16.50 -16.36
CA LEU A 174 18.08 -17.17 -15.11
C LEU A 174 18.88 -16.68 -13.90
N THR A 175 20.20 -16.80 -13.92
CA THR A 175 21.05 -16.44 -12.78
C THR A 175 20.93 -14.97 -12.39
N PRO A 176 20.94 -14.00 -13.33
CA PRO A 176 20.73 -12.60 -12.98
C PRO A 176 19.33 -12.34 -12.42
N GLY A 177 18.29 -12.96 -13.02
CA GLY A 177 16.90 -12.78 -12.57
C GLY A 177 16.64 -13.36 -11.18
N LEU A 178 17.15 -14.56 -10.91
CA LEU A 178 17.04 -15.20 -9.59
C LEU A 178 17.79 -14.41 -8.51
N ARG A 179 18.99 -13.93 -8.83
CA ARG A 179 19.77 -13.10 -7.91
C ARG A 179 19.00 -11.84 -7.52
N GLU A 180 18.51 -11.10 -8.51
CA GLU A 180 17.79 -9.86 -8.26
C GLU A 180 16.51 -10.09 -7.44
N VAL A 181 15.74 -11.16 -7.72
CA VAL A 181 14.57 -11.50 -6.91
C VAL A 181 14.96 -11.80 -5.46
N ASN A 182 15.98 -12.62 -5.24
CA ASN A 182 16.40 -13.01 -3.89
C ASN A 182 17.05 -11.84 -3.12
N GLU A 183 17.53 -10.79 -3.81
CA GLU A 183 18.04 -9.56 -3.21
C GLU A 183 16.93 -8.55 -2.87
N VAL A 184 15.89 -8.42 -3.72
CA VAL A 184 14.89 -7.34 -3.61
C VAL A 184 13.70 -7.72 -2.72
N GLN A 185 13.29 -8.99 -2.67
CA GLN A 185 12.18 -9.43 -1.82
C GLN A 185 12.65 -10.33 -0.67
N SER A 186 11.99 -10.18 0.48
CA SER A 186 12.40 -10.78 1.75
C SER A 186 11.43 -11.86 2.25
N GLU A 187 10.32 -12.11 1.55
CA GLU A 187 9.31 -13.11 1.96
C GLU A 187 9.70 -14.54 1.57
N PHE A 188 10.44 -14.69 0.47
CA PHE A 188 10.85 -16.00 -0.02
C PHE A 188 12.22 -15.95 -0.71
N GLU A 189 12.72 -17.11 -1.09
CA GLU A 189 13.83 -17.30 -2.00
C GLU A 189 13.40 -18.22 -3.13
N LEU A 190 13.89 -17.95 -4.34
CA LEU A 190 13.70 -18.82 -5.49
C LEU A 190 14.95 -19.64 -5.76
N ASP A 191 14.75 -20.96 -5.77
CA ASP A 191 15.75 -21.94 -6.13
C ASP A 191 15.43 -22.57 -7.48
N LEU A 192 16.45 -22.72 -8.32
CA LEU A 192 16.36 -23.38 -9.61
C LEU A 192 16.62 -24.88 -9.47
N ILE A 193 15.64 -25.70 -9.88
CA ILE A 193 15.76 -27.14 -10.03
C ILE A 193 15.95 -27.49 -11.50
N GLU A 194 17.09 -28.11 -11.80
CA GLU A 194 17.42 -28.62 -13.13
C GLU A 194 17.04 -30.09 -13.26
N HIS A 195 16.17 -30.43 -14.20
CA HIS A 195 15.88 -31.81 -14.57
C HIS A 195 16.71 -32.21 -15.78
N ARG A 196 17.56 -33.22 -15.59
CA ARG A 196 18.52 -33.67 -16.58
C ARG A 196 18.08 -34.97 -17.25
N ASN A 197 18.24 -35.01 -18.57
CA ASN A 197 18.20 -36.26 -19.33
C ASN A 197 19.62 -36.53 -19.87
N GLY A 198 20.31 -37.49 -19.25
CA GLY A 198 21.74 -37.72 -19.48
C GLY A 198 22.59 -36.50 -19.09
N ARG A 199 23.35 -35.96 -20.04
CA ARG A 199 24.23 -34.78 -19.81
C ARG A 199 23.54 -33.44 -20.05
N LYS A 200 22.31 -33.43 -20.58
CA LYS A 200 21.59 -32.21 -20.95
C LYS A 200 20.50 -31.90 -19.94
N VAL A 201 20.36 -30.61 -19.59
CA VAL A 201 19.19 -30.10 -18.86
C VAL A 201 18.07 -29.95 -19.87
N VAL A 202 16.93 -30.60 -19.63
CA VAL A 202 15.79 -30.62 -20.56
C VAL A 202 14.64 -29.81 -20.01
N GLU A 203 14.41 -29.89 -18.71
CA GLU A 203 13.30 -29.20 -18.04
C GLU A 203 13.81 -28.43 -16.83
N LEU A 204 13.10 -27.36 -16.50
CA LEU A 204 13.37 -26.54 -15.33
C LEU A 204 12.12 -26.47 -14.47
N GLN A 205 12.37 -26.26 -13.19
CA GLN A 205 11.36 -26.03 -12.18
C GLN A 205 11.95 -25.07 -11.15
N PHE A 206 11.14 -24.16 -10.64
CA PHE A 206 11.51 -23.29 -9.52
C PHE A 206 10.85 -23.78 -8.24
N LYS A 207 11.62 -23.75 -7.15
CA LYS A 207 11.18 -23.98 -5.79
C LYS A 207 11.12 -22.64 -5.06
N VAL A 208 10.00 -22.40 -4.40
CA VAL A 208 9.80 -21.24 -3.54
C VAL A 208 10.10 -21.67 -2.12
N ILE A 209 11.02 -20.99 -1.44
CA ILE A 209 11.38 -21.28 -0.06
C ILE A 209 10.99 -20.07 0.77
N ARG A 210 10.04 -20.22 1.70
CA ARG A 210 9.68 -19.11 2.61
C ARG A 210 10.89 -18.74 3.47
N ARG A 211 11.24 -17.45 3.51
CA ARG A 211 12.30 -16.96 4.39
C ARG A 211 11.68 -16.70 5.77
N CYS A 212 12.14 -17.41 6.80
CA CYS A 212 11.70 -17.16 8.17
C CYS A 212 12.34 -15.84 8.66
N ALA A 213 11.60 -15.04 9.43
CA ALA A 213 11.95 -13.68 9.81
C ALA A 213 13.32 -13.55 10.52
N ASP A 214 13.83 -14.63 11.12
CA ASP A 214 15.09 -14.65 11.87
C ASP A 214 16.35 -14.48 10.98
N ALA A 215 16.29 -14.90 9.70
CA ALA A 215 17.44 -14.81 8.78
C ALA A 215 17.58 -13.44 8.09
N ALA A 216 16.56 -12.57 8.16
CA ALA A 216 16.61 -11.22 7.60
C ALA A 216 17.52 -10.28 8.42
N ALA A 217 17.74 -10.60 9.70
CA ALA A 217 18.62 -9.83 10.59
C ALA A 217 20.11 -9.97 10.22
N GLU A 218 20.53 -11.12 9.68
CA GLU A 218 21.94 -11.37 9.36
C GLU A 218 22.39 -10.62 8.10
N HIS A 219 21.54 -10.50 7.08
CA HIS A 219 21.88 -9.76 5.86
C HIS A 219 21.92 -8.23 6.05
N ALA A 220 21.08 -7.67 6.93
CA ALA A 220 21.13 -6.25 7.29
C ALA A 220 22.45 -5.87 7.99
N SER A 221 23.01 -6.79 8.79
CA SER A 221 24.26 -6.54 9.53
C SER A 221 25.53 -6.53 8.68
N SER A 222 25.47 -7.02 7.44
CA SER A 222 26.64 -7.19 6.57
C SER A 222 26.94 -6.01 5.63
N VAL A 223 26.06 -4.99 5.60
CA VAL A 223 26.22 -3.79 4.73
C VAL A 223 26.59 -2.53 5.52
N ASP A 224 26.59 -2.57 6.86
CA ASP A 224 26.72 -1.36 7.70
C ASP A 224 28.17 -0.95 8.04
N ASN A 225 29.17 -1.53 7.39
CA ASN A 225 30.56 -1.09 7.51
C ASN A 225 31.02 -0.49 6.18
N LEU A 226 30.63 0.76 5.91
CA LEU A 226 31.44 1.82 5.31
C LEU A 226 30.57 3.08 5.07
N ALA A 227 31.02 4.20 5.65
CA ALA A 227 30.64 5.60 5.38
C ALA A 227 29.53 6.24 6.25
N ASP A 228 30.01 6.73 7.40
CA ASP A 228 29.69 8.02 8.03
C ASP A 228 29.35 9.14 7.02
N ASN A 229 28.11 9.66 7.04
CA ASN A 229 27.75 11.08 7.28
C ASN A 229 26.28 11.38 6.86
N GLY A 230 25.44 11.72 7.84
CA GLY A 230 24.21 12.54 7.77
C GLY A 230 23.25 12.45 6.57
N THR A 231 22.18 11.66 6.70
CA THR A 231 20.74 11.99 6.50
C THR A 231 19.94 10.68 6.57
N PRO A 232 18.78 10.60 7.27
CA PRO A 232 17.96 9.39 7.27
C PRO A 232 17.28 9.28 5.89
N ASP A 233 17.88 8.47 5.02
CA ASP A 233 17.38 8.18 3.69
C ASP A 233 16.13 7.29 3.78
N ALA A 234 15.19 7.49 2.87
CA ALA A 234 13.88 6.83 2.81
C ALA A 234 13.95 5.32 2.47
N THR A 235 15.16 4.75 2.51
CA THR A 235 15.52 3.37 2.19
C THR A 235 15.43 2.45 3.40
N ASP A 236 15.50 2.96 4.63
CA ASP A 236 15.49 2.14 5.86
C ASP A 236 14.08 1.64 6.26
N MET A 237 13.01 2.31 5.79
CA MET A 237 11.61 1.92 6.06
C MET A 237 11.13 0.71 5.25
N LEU A 238 11.93 0.18 4.32
CA LEU A 238 11.47 -0.80 3.32
C LEU A 238 12.15 -2.17 3.40
N SER A 239 12.89 -2.42 4.48
CA SER A 239 13.77 -3.59 4.65
C SER A 239 13.16 -4.72 5.50
N LYS A 240 11.99 -4.53 6.13
CA LYS A 240 11.39 -5.54 7.02
C LYS A 240 10.51 -6.52 6.23
N PRO A 241 10.67 -7.85 6.39
CA PRO A 241 9.81 -8.83 5.71
C PRO A 241 8.35 -8.66 6.13
N LEU A 242 7.48 -8.41 5.14
CA LEU A 242 6.06 -8.16 5.35
C LEU A 242 5.34 -9.49 5.60
N ASN A 243 4.75 -9.65 6.78
CA ASN A 243 4.06 -10.88 7.15
C ASN A 243 2.60 -10.83 6.69
N LEU A 244 2.35 -11.26 5.45
CA LEU A 244 1.08 -11.09 4.73
C LEU A 244 -0.13 -11.73 5.43
N GLU A 245 0.05 -12.89 6.06
CA GLU A 245 -1.00 -13.61 6.81
C GLU A 245 -1.44 -12.85 8.09
N LEU A 246 -0.51 -12.07 8.66
CA LEU A 246 -0.73 -11.26 9.85
C LEU A 246 -1.54 -9.99 9.52
N LEU A 247 -1.23 -9.35 8.39
CA LEU A 247 -1.92 -8.14 7.92
C LEU A 247 -3.40 -8.43 7.62
N GLU A 248 -3.69 -9.53 6.93
CA GLU A 248 -5.07 -9.97 6.65
C GLU A 248 -5.85 -10.23 7.95
N SER A 249 -5.18 -10.84 8.93
CA SER A 249 -5.80 -11.09 10.24
C SER A 249 -6.09 -9.81 11.03
N LEU A 250 -5.24 -8.79 10.93
CA LEU A 250 -5.46 -7.48 11.57
C LEU A 250 -6.64 -6.73 10.94
N MET A 251 -6.75 -6.77 9.62
CA MET A 251 -7.86 -6.16 8.89
C MET A 251 -9.19 -6.87 9.15
N SER A 252 -9.19 -8.20 9.30
CA SER A 252 -10.38 -8.97 9.70
C SER A 252 -10.91 -8.59 11.09
N LEU A 253 -10.05 -7.99 11.94
CA LEU A 253 -10.39 -7.47 13.26
C LEU A 253 -10.80 -5.98 13.24
N GLY A 254 -10.92 -5.38 12.06
CA GLY A 254 -11.45 -4.03 11.87
C GLY A 254 -10.41 -2.90 11.89
N LEU A 255 -9.11 -3.21 11.80
CA LEU A 255 -8.06 -2.20 11.62
C LEU A 255 -8.01 -1.72 10.17
N ASN A 256 -7.79 -0.41 9.98
CA ASN A 256 -7.51 0.16 8.67
C ASN A 256 -6.09 -0.21 8.19
N GLU A 257 -5.88 -0.27 6.87
CA GLU A 257 -4.64 -0.72 6.24
C GLU A 257 -3.40 0.05 6.75
N HIS A 258 -3.51 1.37 6.89
CA HIS A 258 -2.44 2.21 7.42
C HIS A 258 -2.08 1.90 8.88
N ASP A 259 -3.10 1.62 9.71
CA ASP A 259 -2.90 1.35 11.13
C ASP A 259 -2.34 -0.06 11.34
N ALA A 260 -2.75 -1.01 10.51
CA ALA A 260 -2.22 -2.38 10.52
C ALA A 260 -0.75 -2.42 10.08
N ASP A 261 -0.39 -1.67 9.05
CA ASP A 261 0.99 -1.55 8.54
C ASP A 261 1.92 -0.85 9.56
N LEU A 262 1.44 0.24 10.18
CA LEU A 262 2.15 0.91 11.27
C LEU A 262 2.36 -0.01 12.48
N LEU A 263 1.39 -0.85 12.81
CA LEU A 263 1.42 -1.74 13.96
C LEU A 263 2.38 -2.92 13.75
N VAL A 264 2.43 -3.49 12.53
CA VAL A 264 3.40 -4.52 12.12
C VAL A 264 4.81 -3.95 12.01
N SER A 265 4.95 -2.69 11.58
CA SER A 265 6.26 -2.02 11.49
C SER A 265 6.85 -1.72 12.88
N ARG A 266 6.01 -1.34 13.84
CA ARG A 266 6.43 -0.91 15.19
C ARG A 266 6.63 -2.03 16.20
N HIS A 267 6.04 -3.22 15.98
CA HIS A 267 6.08 -4.32 16.92
C HIS A 267 6.61 -5.60 16.29
N ASP A 268 7.14 -6.52 17.10
CA ASP A 268 7.62 -7.81 16.59
C ASP A 268 6.45 -8.65 16.06
N ASN A 269 6.64 -9.22 14.86
CA ASN A 269 5.62 -9.99 14.14
C ASN A 269 5.03 -11.12 15.01
N ASP A 270 5.84 -11.79 15.82
CA ASP A 270 5.40 -12.89 16.70
C ASP A 270 4.52 -12.42 17.86
N ARG A 271 4.77 -11.20 18.35
CA ARG A 271 3.96 -10.59 19.42
C ARG A 271 2.60 -10.16 18.89
N VAL A 272 2.57 -9.58 17.69
CA VAL A 272 1.33 -9.20 17.02
C VAL A 272 0.52 -10.44 16.66
N THR A 273 1.17 -11.51 16.18
CA THR A 273 0.51 -12.79 15.83
C THR A 273 -0.15 -13.43 17.04
N ARG A 274 0.54 -13.48 18.19
CA ARG A 274 -0.03 -14.02 19.44
C ARG A 274 -1.18 -13.16 19.97
N ALA A 275 -1.08 -11.83 19.87
CA ALA A 275 -2.16 -10.93 20.23
C ALA A 275 -3.42 -11.13 19.37
N VAL A 276 -3.24 -11.29 18.05
CA VAL A 276 -4.34 -11.57 17.11
C VAL A 276 -5.02 -12.90 17.44
N ALA A 277 -4.26 -13.96 17.72
CA ALA A 277 -4.82 -15.26 18.11
C ALA A 277 -5.61 -15.17 19.42
N TYR A 278 -5.09 -14.43 20.40
CA TYR A 278 -5.76 -14.18 21.68
C TYR A 278 -7.11 -13.47 21.50
N VAL A 279 -7.13 -12.38 20.72
CA VAL A 279 -8.36 -11.62 20.45
C VAL A 279 -9.39 -12.44 19.67
N LYS A 280 -8.96 -13.22 18.66
CA LYS A 280 -9.84 -14.14 17.92
C LYS A 280 -10.47 -15.19 18.85
N SER A 281 -9.73 -15.72 19.82
CA SER A 281 -10.25 -16.69 20.80
C SER A 281 -11.31 -16.07 21.73
N LYS A 282 -11.12 -14.82 22.15
CA LYS A 282 -12.07 -14.05 22.98
C LYS A 282 -13.35 -13.69 22.23
N LEU A 283 -13.24 -13.37 20.94
CA LEU A 283 -14.38 -13.10 20.06
C LEU A 283 -15.21 -14.37 19.82
N ALA A 284 -14.55 -15.51 19.60
CA ALA A 284 -15.20 -16.82 19.48
C ALA A 284 -15.93 -17.24 20.77
N ALA A 285 -15.41 -16.83 21.94
CA ALA A 285 -16.03 -17.05 23.25
C ALA A 285 -17.20 -16.08 23.57
N LYS A 286 -17.67 -15.27 22.61
CA LYS A 286 -18.79 -14.30 22.74
C LYS A 286 -18.67 -13.33 23.92
N SER A 287 -17.45 -12.89 24.26
CA SER A 287 -17.25 -11.82 25.24
C SER A 287 -17.68 -10.47 24.64
N PRO A 288 -18.30 -9.54 25.42
CA PRO A 288 -18.70 -8.24 24.91
C PRO A 288 -17.45 -7.39 24.64
N ILE A 289 -17.10 -7.22 23.37
CA ILE A 289 -16.02 -6.35 22.92
C ILE A 289 -16.61 -5.35 21.92
N ASP A 290 -16.69 -4.08 22.31
CA ASP A 290 -17.26 -3.01 21.48
C ASP A 290 -16.37 -2.66 20.27
N SER A 291 -15.05 -2.81 20.40
CA SER A 291 -14.09 -2.61 19.30
C SER A 291 -12.93 -3.63 19.36
N PRO A 292 -12.93 -4.65 18.49
CA PRO A 292 -11.86 -5.65 18.44
C PRO A 292 -10.48 -5.05 18.13
N ALA A 293 -10.44 -3.98 17.32
CA ALA A 293 -9.21 -3.25 16.96
C ALA A 293 -8.58 -2.51 18.16
N ALA A 294 -9.40 -1.81 18.95
CA ALA A 294 -8.92 -1.13 20.17
C ALA A 294 -8.46 -2.13 21.22
N TYR A 295 -9.17 -3.26 21.34
CA TYR A 295 -8.78 -4.33 22.25
C TYR A 295 -7.46 -5.00 21.84
N LEU A 296 -7.22 -5.19 20.54
CA LEU A 296 -5.93 -5.71 20.05
C LEU A 296 -4.77 -4.77 20.39
N GLN A 297 -4.91 -3.46 20.16
CA GLN A 297 -3.87 -2.49 20.51
C GLN A 297 -3.57 -2.51 22.01
N HIS A 298 -4.61 -2.65 22.84
CA HIS A 298 -4.47 -2.81 24.28
C HIS A 298 -3.74 -4.13 24.66
N VAL A 299 -4.08 -5.25 24.02
CA VAL A 299 -3.43 -6.55 24.22
C VAL A 299 -1.93 -6.48 23.89
N ILE A 300 -1.57 -5.78 22.82
CA ILE A 300 -0.18 -5.59 22.39
C ILE A 300 0.55 -4.66 23.34
N LYS A 301 -0.04 -3.51 23.72
CA LYS A 301 0.57 -2.53 24.63
C LYS A 301 0.87 -3.14 26.00
N HIS A 302 -0.01 -4.00 26.51
CA HIS A 302 0.10 -4.58 27.85
C HIS A 302 0.67 -6.02 27.88
N GLY A 303 1.02 -6.61 26.73
CA GLY A 303 1.70 -7.91 26.69
C GLY A 303 0.85 -9.10 27.16
N TYR A 304 -0.49 -8.98 27.13
CA TYR A 304 -1.40 -10.03 27.60
C TYR A 304 -1.24 -11.37 26.84
N ALA A 305 -0.64 -11.34 25.65
CA ALA A 305 -0.39 -12.51 24.81
C ALA A 305 0.97 -13.19 25.05
N ASP A 306 1.82 -12.63 25.93
CA ASP A 306 3.15 -13.16 26.24
C ASP A 306 3.18 -14.12 27.44
N SER A 307 2.08 -14.28 28.17
CA SER A 307 2.03 -15.13 29.37
C SER A 307 1.10 -16.34 29.18
N PRO A 308 1.60 -17.58 29.29
CA PRO A 308 0.75 -18.75 29.29
C PRO A 308 0.13 -18.93 30.69
N ALA A 309 -1.16 -18.63 30.80
CA ALA A 309 -2.07 -18.89 31.90
C ALA A 309 -1.85 -18.13 33.24
N VAL A 310 -2.84 -17.32 33.64
CA VAL A 310 -3.75 -17.57 34.80
C VAL A 310 -4.68 -16.36 34.98
N SER A 311 -5.91 -16.66 35.37
CA SER A 311 -7.01 -15.77 35.72
C SER A 311 -6.70 -14.77 36.85
N ALA A 312 -7.39 -13.61 36.81
CA ALA A 312 -7.83 -12.77 37.93
C ALA A 312 -6.84 -12.47 39.09
N GLN A 313 -6.42 -11.21 39.23
CA GLN A 313 -6.66 -10.33 40.40
C GLN A 313 -5.76 -9.07 40.37
N THR A 314 -6.32 -8.01 40.97
CA THR A 314 -5.77 -6.70 41.32
C THR A 314 -4.48 -6.79 42.15
N GLU A 315 -3.49 -5.93 41.90
CA GLU A 315 -2.89 -4.97 42.87
C GLU A 315 -1.52 -4.42 42.44
N GLN A 316 -1.25 -3.24 42.98
CA GLN A 316 -0.09 -2.36 42.83
C GLN A 316 1.23 -3.03 43.25
N VAL A 317 2.37 -2.54 42.73
CA VAL A 317 3.57 -2.13 43.49
C VAL A 317 4.73 -1.76 42.54
N GLU A 318 5.21 -0.54 42.76
CA GLU A 318 6.57 0.02 42.68
C GLU A 318 7.62 -0.54 41.71
N ALA A 319 8.18 0.40 40.94
CA ALA A 319 9.42 0.25 40.18
C ALA A 319 10.51 1.11 40.83
N ASP A 320 11.69 0.52 41.04
CA ASP A 320 12.95 1.22 41.31
C ASP A 320 14.04 0.68 40.36
N GLY A 321 14.93 1.58 39.89
CA GLY A 321 16.25 1.24 39.33
C GLY A 321 16.45 1.19 37.80
N GLN A 322 16.74 2.34 37.21
CA GLN A 322 17.18 2.70 35.82
C GLN A 322 18.58 2.15 35.39
N PRO A 323 19.14 2.36 34.14
CA PRO A 323 19.03 3.60 33.34
C PRO A 323 19.14 3.55 31.77
N ASP A 324 18.72 4.69 31.18
CA ASP A 324 19.37 5.42 30.06
C ASP A 324 19.05 5.28 28.55
N VAL A 325 17.81 4.98 28.12
CA VAL A 325 17.36 5.33 26.73
C VAL A 325 15.92 5.89 26.63
N SER A 326 15.19 6.05 27.74
CA SER A 326 13.71 6.10 27.65
C SER A 326 13.03 7.47 27.84
N GLU A 327 13.74 8.56 28.14
CA GLU A 327 13.06 9.83 28.47
C GLU A 327 12.51 10.56 27.24
N ALA A 328 13.29 10.66 26.17
CA ALA A 328 12.85 11.30 24.92
C ALA A 328 11.68 10.53 24.28
N ALA A 329 11.72 9.19 24.31
CA ALA A 329 10.63 8.36 23.78
C ALA A 329 9.34 8.47 24.61
N ARG A 330 9.45 8.55 25.94
CA ARG A 330 8.29 8.75 26.83
C ARG A 330 7.68 10.15 26.69
N GLN A 331 8.50 11.18 26.48
CA GLN A 331 8.03 12.54 26.21
C GLN A 331 7.30 12.64 24.87
N VAL A 332 7.82 11.99 23.82
CA VAL A 332 7.15 11.97 22.50
C VAL A 332 5.82 11.20 22.55
N VAL A 333 5.77 10.05 23.25
CA VAL A 333 4.51 9.29 23.40
C VAL A 333 3.47 10.05 24.23
N SER A 334 3.86 10.72 25.32
CA SER A 334 2.91 11.54 26.10
C SER A 334 2.43 12.78 25.35
N GLN A 335 3.29 13.37 24.50
CA GLN A 335 2.91 14.46 23.60
C GLN A 335 1.92 14.01 22.53
N VAL A 336 2.12 12.83 21.93
CA VAL A 336 1.18 12.28 20.93
C VAL A 336 -0.16 11.90 21.57
N GLU A 337 -0.15 11.24 22.74
CA GLU A 337 -1.38 10.85 23.43
C GLU A 337 -2.19 12.06 23.95
N SER A 338 -1.50 13.14 24.36
CA SER A 338 -2.16 14.40 24.74
C SER A 338 -2.70 15.15 23.53
N GLU A 339 -1.98 15.16 22.41
CA GLU A 339 -2.45 15.79 21.17
C GLU A 339 -3.65 15.04 20.55
N GLU A 340 -3.69 13.71 20.63
CA GLU A 340 -4.84 12.92 20.18
C GLU A 340 -6.08 13.10 21.06
N ARG A 341 -5.91 13.23 22.38
CA ARG A 341 -7.00 13.60 23.29
C ARG A 341 -7.53 15.00 22.96
N ARG A 342 -6.64 15.96 22.75
CA ARG A 342 -6.99 17.33 22.33
C ARG A 342 -7.77 17.32 21.01
N ARG A 343 -7.26 16.66 19.97
CA ARG A 343 -7.94 16.56 18.66
C ARG A 343 -9.30 15.88 18.73
N ARG A 344 -9.48 14.88 19.59
CA ARG A 344 -10.79 14.23 19.82
C ARG A 344 -11.77 15.19 20.51
N HIS A 345 -11.32 15.89 21.54
CA HIS A 345 -12.14 16.88 22.24
C HIS A 345 -12.52 18.06 21.34
N GLU A 346 -11.57 18.60 20.56
CA GLU A 346 -11.83 19.66 19.58
C GLU A 346 -12.88 19.24 18.53
N ARG A 347 -12.82 17.99 18.05
CA ARG A 347 -13.82 17.44 17.10
C ARG A 347 -15.20 17.31 17.76
N GLN A 348 -15.26 16.78 18.97
CA GLN A 348 -16.50 16.66 19.72
C GLN A 348 -17.15 18.03 19.97
N LEU A 349 -16.35 19.04 20.35
CA LEU A 349 -16.86 20.39 20.55
C LEU A 349 -17.36 21.02 19.24
N ILE A 350 -16.67 20.82 18.12
CA ILE A 350 -17.13 21.29 16.80
C ILE A 350 -18.46 20.63 16.40
N ASP A 351 -18.64 19.35 16.70
CA ASP A 351 -19.89 18.63 16.42
C ASP A 351 -21.03 19.11 17.33
N GLU A 352 -20.77 19.36 18.61
CA GLU A 352 -21.73 19.96 19.55
C GLU A 352 -22.14 21.39 19.14
N VAL A 353 -21.17 22.22 18.76
CA VAL A 353 -21.43 23.59 18.29
C VAL A 353 -22.20 23.60 16.99
N ARG A 354 -21.96 22.62 16.10
CA ARG A 354 -22.75 22.43 14.88
C ARG A 354 -24.20 22.09 15.22
N ALA A 355 -24.42 21.12 16.11
CA ALA A 355 -25.76 20.75 16.55
C ALA A 355 -26.49 21.91 17.25
N GLY A 356 -25.79 22.67 18.09
CA GLY A 356 -26.32 23.86 18.75
C GLY A 356 -26.65 25.00 17.80
N PHE A 357 -25.83 25.21 16.77
CA PHE A 357 -26.10 26.20 15.72
C PHE A 357 -27.37 25.87 14.93
N GLU A 358 -27.55 24.60 14.56
CA GLU A 358 -28.75 24.14 13.85
C GLU A 358 -30.04 24.28 14.68
N ALA A 359 -29.93 24.23 16.01
CA ALA A 359 -31.04 24.40 16.95
C ALA A 359 -31.36 25.88 17.32
N CYS A 360 -30.47 26.82 17.01
CA CYS A 360 -30.67 28.25 17.30
C CYS A 360 -31.70 28.91 16.35
N PRO A 361 -32.38 29.99 16.77
CA PRO A 361 -33.26 30.76 15.90
C PRO A 361 -32.55 31.33 14.67
N GLU A 362 -33.23 31.42 13.52
CA GLU A 362 -32.66 31.89 12.25
C GLU A 362 -32.02 33.30 12.34
N GLN A 363 -32.55 34.16 13.22
CA GLN A 363 -31.99 35.49 13.46
C GLN A 363 -30.58 35.41 14.06
N GLU A 364 -30.35 34.55 15.05
CA GLU A 364 -29.03 34.36 15.67
C GLU A 364 -28.05 33.67 14.72
N GLN A 365 -28.54 32.71 13.94
CA GLN A 365 -27.75 32.06 12.90
C GLN A 365 -27.22 33.08 11.87
N SER A 366 -28.10 33.97 11.40
CA SER A 366 -27.74 35.01 10.43
C SER A 366 -26.69 35.99 10.97
N LEU A 367 -26.78 36.36 12.26
CA LEU A 367 -25.81 37.22 12.93
C LEU A 367 -24.42 36.56 13.01
N ARG A 368 -24.35 35.27 13.36
CA ARG A 368 -23.09 34.51 13.44
C ARG A 368 -22.45 34.31 12.06
N ILE A 369 -23.25 34.00 11.04
CA ILE A 369 -22.77 33.88 9.65
C ILE A 369 -22.18 35.22 9.16
N HIS A 370 -22.85 36.33 9.46
CA HIS A 370 -22.38 37.66 9.10
C HIS A 370 -21.08 38.04 9.85
N ALA A 371 -21.01 37.75 11.15
CA ALA A 371 -19.82 37.99 11.97
C ALA A 371 -18.59 37.24 11.41
N PHE A 372 -18.74 35.95 11.07
CA PHE A 372 -17.64 35.19 10.46
C PHE A 372 -17.21 35.77 9.10
N GLY A 373 -18.15 36.22 8.27
CA GLY A 373 -17.85 36.85 6.98
C GLY A 373 -16.93 38.07 7.08
N GLN A 374 -17.01 38.82 8.20
CA GLN A 374 -16.12 39.96 8.48
C GLN A 374 -14.70 39.54 8.89
N THR A 375 -14.51 38.32 9.40
CA THR A 375 -13.19 37.80 9.79
C THR A 375 -12.34 37.34 8.59
N LEU A 376 -12.96 37.06 7.45
CA LEU A 376 -12.28 36.58 6.25
C LEU A 376 -11.39 37.69 5.65
N ARG A 377 -10.09 37.47 5.54
CA ARG A 377 -9.14 38.50 5.04
C ARG A 377 -9.02 38.52 3.52
N ALA A 378 -9.19 37.37 2.86
CA ALA A 378 -9.03 37.26 1.41
C ALA A 378 -10.28 37.75 0.66
N PRO A 379 -10.15 38.65 -0.34
CA PRO A 379 -11.29 39.17 -1.11
C PRO A 379 -12.12 38.08 -1.81
N ARG A 380 -11.45 37.04 -2.33
CA ARG A 380 -12.10 35.90 -3.00
C ARG A 380 -12.90 35.04 -2.03
N GLU A 381 -12.41 34.85 -0.81
CA GLU A 381 -13.12 34.09 0.22
C GLU A 381 -14.36 34.84 0.70
N ARG A 382 -14.28 36.16 0.88
CA ARG A 382 -15.47 36.99 1.18
C ARG A 382 -16.51 36.93 0.08
N GLN A 383 -16.08 37.04 -1.18
CA GLN A 383 -17.00 36.96 -2.31
C GLN A 383 -17.70 35.59 -2.36
N THR A 384 -16.96 34.51 -2.10
CA THR A 384 -17.48 33.14 -2.04
C THR A 384 -18.39 32.92 -0.83
N TRP A 385 -18.07 33.52 0.32
CA TRP A 385 -18.89 33.45 1.53
C TRP A 385 -20.20 34.24 1.37
N ASN A 386 -20.14 35.41 0.74
CA ASN A 386 -21.32 36.24 0.48
C ASN A 386 -22.26 35.60 -0.56
N SER A 387 -21.75 34.79 -1.49
CA SER A 387 -22.56 34.11 -2.50
C SER A 387 -23.07 32.73 -2.08
N LEU A 388 -22.25 31.94 -1.38
CA LEU A 388 -22.54 30.54 -1.06
C LEU A 388 -22.71 30.26 0.44
N GLY A 389 -22.16 31.11 1.33
CA GLY A 389 -22.20 30.92 2.77
C GLY A 389 -21.83 29.50 3.21
N LEU A 390 -22.73 28.87 3.97
CA LEU A 390 -22.58 27.51 4.50
C LEU A 390 -22.62 26.40 3.44
N ALA A 391 -23.04 26.69 2.20
CA ALA A 391 -23.01 25.71 1.10
C ALA A 391 -21.58 25.43 0.61
N SER A 392 -20.62 26.31 0.90
CA SER A 392 -19.21 26.07 0.61
C SER A 392 -18.60 25.16 1.68
N ARG A 393 -18.35 23.89 1.35
CA ARG A 393 -17.71 22.89 2.25
C ARG A 393 -16.45 23.41 2.96
N PRO A 394 -15.45 24.03 2.29
CA PRO A 394 -14.23 24.49 2.97
C PRO A 394 -14.48 25.71 3.88
N LEU A 395 -15.40 26.61 3.53
CA LEU A 395 -15.70 27.77 4.37
C LEU A 395 -16.64 27.43 5.53
N SER A 396 -17.55 26.48 5.32
CA SER A 396 -18.41 25.91 6.36
C SER A 396 -17.57 25.24 7.45
N ALA A 397 -16.57 24.42 7.09
CA ALA A 397 -15.65 23.83 8.06
C ALA A 397 -14.91 24.91 8.88
N ARG A 398 -14.45 25.99 8.24
CA ARG A 398 -13.79 27.12 8.92
C ARG A 398 -14.74 27.93 9.80
N PHE A 399 -16.01 28.04 9.41
CA PHE A 399 -17.04 28.71 10.20
C PHE A 399 -17.31 27.97 11.51
N PHE A 400 -17.53 26.65 11.46
CA PHE A 400 -17.77 25.87 12.68
C PHE A 400 -16.52 25.78 13.56
N TRP A 401 -15.34 25.75 12.96
CA TRP A 401 -14.08 25.87 13.71
C TRP A 401 -13.96 27.23 14.41
N TRP A 402 -14.24 28.34 13.71
CA TRP A 402 -14.26 29.67 14.32
C TRP A 402 -15.28 29.76 15.46
N MET A 403 -16.47 29.20 15.27
CA MET A 403 -17.51 29.20 16.29
C MET A 403 -17.10 28.39 17.53
N ALA A 404 -16.43 27.24 17.34
CA ALA A 404 -15.85 26.45 18.42
C ALA A 404 -14.75 27.22 19.17
N THR A 405 -13.91 28.01 18.48
CA THR A 405 -12.90 28.86 19.13
C THR A 405 -13.45 30.00 19.98
N GLN A 406 -14.76 30.31 19.86
CA GLN A 406 -15.44 31.29 20.72
C GLN A 406 -16.12 30.65 21.94
N ASP A 407 -16.14 29.31 22.03
CA ASP A 407 -16.70 28.58 23.17
C ASP A 407 -15.64 28.55 24.31
N PRO A 408 -15.99 28.90 25.55
CA PRO A 408 -15.05 28.85 26.69
C PRO A 408 -14.38 27.48 26.89
N ARG A 409 -15.07 26.40 26.51
CA ARG A 409 -14.56 25.01 26.59
C ARG A 409 -13.42 24.74 25.61
N TRP A 410 -13.21 25.62 24.62
CA TRP A 410 -12.07 25.52 23.71
C TRP A 410 -10.74 25.85 24.41
N GLU A 411 -10.73 26.79 25.36
CA GLU A 411 -9.52 27.16 26.09
C GLU A 411 -9.10 26.06 27.08
N GLU A 412 -10.06 25.32 27.66
CA GLU A 412 -9.80 24.16 28.51
C GLU A 412 -9.02 23.06 27.78
N SER A 413 -9.20 22.94 26.45
CA SER A 413 -8.46 22.00 25.59
C SER A 413 -7.01 22.45 25.29
N GLN A 414 -6.67 23.72 25.57
CA GLN A 414 -5.33 24.29 25.32
C GLN A 414 -4.45 24.35 26.56
N THR A 415 -5.02 24.22 27.75
CA THR A 415 -4.26 24.07 28.99
C THR A 415 -3.78 22.63 29.16
N PRO A 416 -2.48 22.34 29.12
CA PRO A 416 -1.98 21.05 29.58
C PRO A 416 -2.28 20.97 31.09
N GLU A 417 -3.06 19.98 31.51
CA GLU A 417 -3.16 19.64 32.94
C GLU A 417 -1.75 19.47 33.50
N ALA A 418 -1.45 20.22 34.56
CA ALA A 418 -0.17 20.25 35.25
C ALA A 418 0.12 18.97 36.03
#